data_AF-G5J4L3-F1
#
_entry.id   AF-G5J4L3-F1
#
_cell.length_a   1.000
_cell.length_b   1.000
_cell.length_c   1.000
_cell.angle_alpha   90.00
_cell.angle_beta   90.00
_cell.angle_gamma   90.00
#
_symmetry.space_group_name_H-M   'P 1'
#
loop_
_entity.id
_entity.type
_entity.pdbx_description
1 polymer ?
#
loop_
_entity_poly.entity_id
_entity_poly.type
_entity_poly.pdbx_seq_one_letter_code
_entity_poly.pdbx_strand_id
1 'polypeptide(L)'
;MSQFDLAGQWQYLGTITPKFENFSRFPVSTASFSPLIRLTFYDDFDFQQIGSFGYLRVAYNFPDTFYSRWQRIYPNFDRSVLSFPIPKELLLTSNIVTRHFEIMKRNKYNRPGWNVHDTEWSCAIESLELINLTNENQILLDQVETLEQVATIIQNQIPEGD
;
A
#
# COMPACT_ATOMS: atom_id res chain seq x y z
N MET A 1 -1.30 8.34 -16.49
CA MET A 1 -0.32 7.66 -17.36
C MET A 1 -0.01 6.33 -16.69
N SER A 2 -0.17 5.21 -17.38
CA SER A 2 0.15 3.88 -16.83
C SER A 2 1.57 3.47 -17.21
N GLN A 3 2.27 2.80 -16.32
CA GLN A 3 3.61 2.26 -16.56
C GLN A 3 3.55 0.73 -16.57
N PHE A 4 4.15 0.08 -17.57
CA PHE A 4 4.25 -1.38 -17.63
C PHE A 4 5.60 -1.85 -17.09
N ASP A 5 5.59 -2.94 -16.32
CA ASP A 5 6.80 -3.68 -15.95
C ASP A 5 6.53 -5.20 -15.93
N LEU A 6 7.48 -5.98 -15.41
CA LEU A 6 7.37 -7.45 -15.32
C LEU A 6 6.20 -7.91 -14.43
N ALA A 7 5.72 -7.09 -13.49
CA ALA A 7 4.60 -7.41 -12.61
C ALA A 7 3.24 -7.06 -13.23
N GLY A 8 3.21 -6.17 -14.22
CA GLY A 8 2.02 -5.83 -14.99
C GLY A 8 1.88 -4.32 -15.23
N GLN A 9 0.63 -3.88 -15.33
CA GLN A 9 0.30 -2.47 -15.55
C GLN A 9 0.14 -1.74 -14.21
N TRP A 10 0.89 -0.67 -14.00
CA TRP A 10 0.77 0.20 -12.83
C TRP A 10 -0.09 1.41 -13.18
N GLN A 11 -1.19 1.57 -12.45
CA GLN A 11 -2.09 2.71 -12.54
C GLN A 11 -1.61 3.79 -11.56
N TYR A 12 -1.08 4.89 -12.10
CA TYR A 12 -0.76 6.08 -11.30
C TYR A 12 -2.03 6.72 -10.71
N LEU A 13 -2.09 6.87 -9.38
CA LEU A 13 -3.25 7.41 -8.67
C LEU A 13 -3.04 8.85 -8.19
N GLY A 14 -1.85 9.42 -8.37
CA GLY A 14 -1.54 10.79 -8.02
C GLY A 14 -0.31 10.94 -7.13
N THR A 15 0.06 12.21 -6.92
CA THR A 15 1.12 12.62 -6.00
C THR A 15 0.52 13.54 -4.95
N ILE A 16 1.00 13.44 -3.71
CA ILE A 16 0.52 14.27 -2.61
C ILE A 16 1.67 14.65 -1.68
N THR A 17 1.62 15.88 -1.17
CA THR A 17 2.41 16.32 -0.02
C THR A 17 1.56 16.07 1.24
N PRO A 18 1.93 15.11 2.11
CA PRO A 18 1.13 14.74 3.25
C PRO A 18 1.18 15.83 4.33
N LYS A 19 0.03 16.05 4.97
CA LYS A 19 -0.11 17.03 6.05
C LYS A 19 0.13 16.40 7.42
N PHE A 20 0.62 17.22 8.35
CA PHE A 20 0.77 16.79 9.73
C PHE A 20 -0.57 16.51 10.38
N GLU A 21 -0.63 15.36 11.07
CA GLU A 21 -1.75 14.93 11.92
C GLU A 21 -3.10 14.77 11.22
N ASN A 22 -3.15 14.94 9.89
CA ASN A 22 -4.34 14.87 9.08
C ASN A 22 -4.12 13.97 7.87
N PHE A 23 -5.07 13.08 7.62
CA PHE A 23 -5.06 12.25 6.42
C PHE A 23 -5.38 13.09 5.19
N SER A 24 -4.50 13.00 4.21
CA SER A 24 -4.63 13.63 2.90
C SER A 24 -4.92 12.51 1.89
N ARG A 25 -6.03 12.65 1.14
CA ARG A 25 -6.48 11.66 0.16
C ARG A 25 -5.79 11.87 -1.19
N PHE A 26 -5.31 10.78 -1.78
CA PHE A 26 -4.82 10.79 -3.17
C PHE A 26 -5.96 11.08 -4.16
N PRO A 27 -5.68 11.81 -5.25
CA PRO A 27 -6.72 12.39 -6.11
C PRO A 27 -7.54 11.36 -6.90
N VAL A 28 -6.97 10.18 -7.18
CA VAL A 28 -7.64 9.16 -8.00
C VAL A 28 -8.00 7.94 -7.14
N SER A 29 -9.27 7.55 -7.21
CA SER A 29 -9.74 6.26 -6.70
C SER A 29 -9.54 5.17 -7.77
N THR A 30 -9.37 3.93 -7.35
CA THR A 30 -9.25 2.78 -8.26
C THR A 30 -10.27 1.69 -7.88
N ALA A 31 -10.76 0.98 -8.90
CA ALA A 31 -11.51 -0.26 -8.73
C ALA A 31 -10.59 -1.50 -8.84
N SER A 32 -9.29 -1.31 -9.09
CA SER A 32 -8.33 -2.42 -9.13
C SER A 32 -8.28 -3.11 -7.76
N PHE A 33 -8.49 -4.42 -7.78
CA PHE A 33 -8.45 -5.30 -6.62
C PHE A 33 -7.07 -5.90 -6.36
N SER A 34 -6.00 -5.16 -6.65
CA SER A 34 -4.64 -5.61 -6.33
C SER A 34 -4.28 -5.33 -4.88
N PRO A 35 -3.73 -6.27 -4.11
CA PRO A 35 -3.17 -5.93 -2.80
C PRO A 35 -1.91 -5.06 -2.93
N LEU A 36 -1.27 -5.02 -4.10
CA LEU A 36 0.02 -4.38 -4.30
C LEU A 36 -0.10 -2.92 -4.76
N ILE A 37 0.68 -2.08 -4.12
CA ILE A 37 0.91 -0.70 -4.53
C ILE A 37 2.41 -0.44 -4.65
N ARG A 38 2.75 0.58 -5.43
CA ARG A 38 4.09 1.16 -5.47
C ARG A 38 4.02 2.57 -4.93
N LEU A 39 4.95 2.89 -4.05
CA LEU A 39 5.15 4.21 -3.49
C LEU A 39 6.49 4.76 -3.95
N THR A 40 6.48 5.98 -4.46
CA THR A 40 7.68 6.71 -4.88
C THR A 40 7.70 8.04 -4.14
N PHE A 41 8.79 8.34 -3.43
CA PHE A 41 8.93 9.61 -2.75
C PHE A 41 9.67 10.62 -3.64
N TYR A 42 9.31 11.89 -3.49
CA TYR A 42 10.03 13.00 -4.08
C TYR A 42 10.32 14.02 -2.99
N ASP A 43 11.56 14.48 -2.95
CA ASP A 43 12.02 15.57 -2.10
C ASP A 43 13.05 16.38 -2.89
N ASP A 44 13.11 17.69 -2.61
CA ASP A 44 14.14 18.59 -3.12
C ASP A 44 15.46 18.45 -2.32
N PHE A 45 15.42 17.77 -1.16
CA PHE A 45 16.54 17.62 -0.24
C PHE A 45 16.95 16.15 0.00
N ASP A 46 18.06 15.96 0.72
CA ASP A 46 18.54 14.66 1.15
C ASP A 46 17.56 14.02 2.16
N PHE A 47 17.03 12.84 1.83
CA PHE A 47 16.11 12.07 2.68
C PHE A 47 16.66 11.81 4.10
N GLN A 48 17.98 11.90 4.32
CA GLN A 48 18.59 11.81 5.65
C GLN A 48 18.15 12.93 6.60
N GLN A 49 17.77 14.10 6.07
CA GLN A 49 17.38 15.27 6.86
C GLN A 49 15.90 15.28 7.23
N ILE A 50 15.09 14.39 6.65
CA ILE A 50 13.66 14.33 6.95
C ILE A 50 13.45 13.82 8.39
N GLY A 51 12.90 14.69 9.22
CA GLY A 51 12.52 14.46 10.60
C GLY A 51 11.14 13.84 10.77
N SER A 52 10.48 13.41 9.70
CA SER A 52 9.13 12.84 9.71
C SER A 52 9.00 11.50 8.99
N PHE A 53 7.85 10.86 9.18
CA PHE A 53 7.44 9.65 8.50
C PHE A 53 5.95 9.74 8.14
N GLY A 54 5.48 8.82 7.30
CA GLY A 54 4.07 8.74 6.88
C GLY A 54 3.33 7.57 7.53
N TYR A 55 2.02 7.74 7.72
CA TYR A 55 1.08 6.65 7.88
C TYR A 55 0.21 6.57 6.63
N LEU A 56 0.27 5.45 5.92
CA LEU A 56 -0.51 5.18 4.72
C LEU A 56 -1.62 4.18 5.04
N ARG A 57 -2.82 4.42 4.51
CA ARG A 57 -3.97 3.51 4.64
C ARG A 57 -4.80 3.47 3.37
N VAL A 58 -5.60 2.43 3.26
CA VAL A 58 -6.61 2.26 2.21
C VAL A 58 -7.98 2.49 2.82
N ALA A 59 -8.81 3.26 2.11
CA ALA A 59 -10.23 3.41 2.40
C ALA A 59 -11.02 2.76 1.26
N TYR A 60 -11.91 1.84 1.63
CA TYR A 60 -12.77 1.12 0.71
C TYR A 60 -14.17 1.71 0.76
N ASN A 61 -14.69 2.10 -0.40
CA ASN A 61 -16.06 2.60 -0.57
C ASN A 61 -16.98 1.40 -0.79
N PHE A 62 -17.35 0.77 0.32
CA PHE A 62 -18.46 -0.17 0.46
C PHE A 62 -19.52 0.53 1.36
N PRO A 63 -20.79 0.09 1.53
CA PRO A 63 -21.89 0.92 2.04
C PRO A 63 -21.55 1.82 3.24
N ASP A 64 -20.71 1.32 4.15
CA ASP A 64 -19.94 2.14 5.09
C ASP A 64 -18.44 2.12 4.73
N THR A 65 -17.76 3.27 4.88
CA THR A 65 -16.33 3.36 4.57
C THR A 65 -15.52 2.47 5.51
N PHE A 66 -14.87 1.46 4.94
CA PHE A 66 -13.97 0.57 5.68
C PHE A 66 -12.52 1.01 5.48
N TYR A 67 -11.74 1.06 6.56
CA TYR A 67 -10.32 1.44 6.51
C TYR A 67 -9.42 0.26 6.80
N SER A 68 -8.35 0.12 6.03
CA SER A 68 -7.28 -0.83 6.35
C SER A 68 -6.54 -0.40 7.62
N ARG A 69 -5.77 -1.34 8.20
CA ARG A 69 -4.70 -0.96 9.14
C ARG A 69 -3.74 -0.01 8.45
N TRP A 70 -3.26 0.97 9.21
CA TRP A 70 -2.30 1.96 8.69
C TRP A 70 -0.91 1.35 8.73
N GLN A 71 -0.15 1.52 7.65
CA GLN A 71 1.24 1.12 7.58
C GLN A 71 2.13 2.34 7.72
N ARG A 72 3.18 2.21 8.53
CA ARG A 72 4.20 3.24 8.65
C ARG A 72 5.13 3.16 7.45
N ILE A 73 5.39 4.31 6.84
CA ILE A 73 6.27 4.45 5.68
C ILE A 73 7.32 5.53 5.96
N TYR A 74 8.51 5.34 5.42
CA TYR A 74 9.62 6.28 5.58
C TYR A 74 10.02 6.77 4.19
N PRO A 75 10.12 8.10 3.98
CA PRO A 75 10.67 8.63 2.75
C PRO A 75 12.06 8.08 2.47
N ASN A 76 12.28 7.63 1.24
CA ASN A 76 13.53 7.04 0.76
C ASN A 76 13.69 7.28 -0.75
N PHE A 77 14.91 7.09 -1.25
CA PHE A 77 15.20 7.22 -2.69
C PHE A 77 14.60 6.07 -3.51
N ASP A 78 14.50 4.89 -2.92
CA ASP A 78 14.05 3.69 -3.62
C ASP A 78 12.53 3.58 -3.70
N ARG A 79 12.04 3.17 -4.87
CA ARG A 79 10.62 2.83 -5.01
C ARG A 79 10.30 1.64 -4.10
N SER A 80 9.27 1.80 -3.28
CA SER A 80 8.87 0.79 -2.31
C SER A 80 7.56 0.12 -2.78
N VAL A 81 7.55 -1.21 -2.84
CA VAL A 81 6.33 -1.99 -3.09
C VAL A 81 5.73 -2.39 -1.75
N LEU A 82 4.47 -2.02 -1.53
CA LEU A 82 3.75 -2.29 -0.29
C LEU A 82 2.53 -3.17 -0.59
N SER A 83 2.17 -4.02 0.37
CA SER A 83 0.98 -4.86 0.28
C SER A 83 -0.06 -4.41 1.29
N PHE A 84 -1.26 -4.11 0.80
CA PHE A 84 -2.46 -3.87 1.59
C PHE A 84 -3.45 -5.01 1.32
N PRO A 85 -3.47 -6.04 2.17
CA PRO A 85 -4.39 -7.16 2.03
C PRO A 85 -5.82 -6.66 1.94
N ILE A 86 -6.57 -7.26 1.03
CA ILE A 86 -7.96 -6.93 0.81
C ILE A 86 -8.79 -7.72 1.82
N PRO A 87 -9.66 -7.07 2.60
CA PRO A 87 -10.57 -7.75 3.51
C PRO A 87 -11.39 -8.83 2.80
N LYS A 88 -11.51 -10.01 3.43
CA LYS A 88 -12.23 -11.15 2.84
C LYS A 88 -13.69 -10.81 2.58
N GLU A 89 -14.28 -9.97 3.42
CA GLU A 89 -15.64 -9.49 3.30
C GLU A 89 -15.88 -8.77 1.97
N LEU A 90 -14.89 -8.05 1.44
CA LEU A 90 -14.99 -7.33 0.18
C LEU A 90 -14.83 -8.25 -1.04
N LEU A 91 -14.06 -9.33 -0.91
CA LEU A 91 -13.89 -10.35 -1.96
C LEU A 91 -15.18 -11.12 -2.23
N LEU A 92 -16.06 -11.24 -1.23
CA LEU A 92 -17.33 -11.97 -1.33
C LEU A 92 -18.46 -11.11 -1.92
N THR A 93 -18.21 -9.83 -2.21
CA THR A 93 -19.24 -8.92 -2.70
C THR A 93 -19.28 -8.95 -4.22
N SER A 94 -20.48 -9.00 -4.80
CA SER A 94 -20.69 -8.89 -6.25
C SER A 94 -20.63 -7.45 -6.77
N ASN A 95 -20.49 -6.47 -5.88
CA ASN A 95 -20.48 -5.06 -6.22
C ASN A 95 -19.07 -4.57 -6.55
N ILE A 96 -18.97 -3.62 -7.46
CA ILE A 96 -17.71 -2.93 -7.75
C ILE A 96 -17.34 -2.08 -6.53
N VAL A 97 -16.39 -2.56 -5.73
CA VAL A 97 -15.82 -1.80 -4.61
C VAL A 97 -14.71 -0.90 -5.16
N THR A 98 -14.88 0.41 -4.99
CA THR A 98 -13.79 1.36 -5.27
C THR A 98 -13.01 1.61 -3.99
N ARG A 99 -11.72 1.92 -4.12
CA ARG A 99 -10.87 2.30 -2.99
C ARG A 99 -10.05 3.53 -3.32
N HIS A 100 -9.65 4.25 -2.29
CA HIS A 100 -8.67 5.32 -2.37
C HIS A 100 -7.64 5.18 -1.25
N PHE A 101 -6.52 5.87 -1.44
CA PHE A 101 -5.42 5.85 -0.50
C PHE A 101 -5.35 7.17 0.23
N GLU A 102 -4.93 7.12 1.48
CA GLU A 102 -4.77 8.29 2.33
C GLU A 102 -3.47 8.21 3.09
N ILE A 103 -2.79 9.35 3.20
CA ILE A 103 -1.51 9.47 3.88
C ILE A 103 -1.51 10.62 4.87
N MET A 104 -0.91 10.40 6.03
CA MET A 104 -0.71 11.41 7.07
C MET A 104 0.77 11.50 7.44
N LYS A 105 1.27 12.71 7.65
CA LYS A 105 2.63 12.99 8.10
C LYS A 105 2.71 13.05 9.62
N ARG A 106 3.79 12.52 10.21
CA ARG A 106 4.08 12.57 11.66
C ARG A 106 5.56 12.79 11.92
N ASN A 107 5.88 13.50 13.00
CA ASN A 107 7.27 13.72 13.43
C ASN A 107 7.89 12.40 13.96
N LYS A 108 9.13 12.11 13.56
CA LYS A 108 9.93 11.00 14.12
C LYS A 108 10.22 11.24 15.60
N TYR A 109 10.52 12.49 15.95
CA TYR A 109 10.86 12.90 17.30
C TYR A 109 9.80 13.86 17.83
N ASN A 110 8.90 13.34 18.68
CA ASN A 110 7.91 14.18 19.35
C ASN A 110 8.47 14.60 20.72
N ARG A 111 9.38 15.58 20.73
CA ARG A 111 9.95 16.13 21.97
C ARG A 111 9.28 17.47 22.29
N PRO A 112 8.64 17.63 23.46
CA PRO A 112 8.08 18.91 23.88
C PRO A 112 9.16 20.00 23.86
N GLY A 113 8.90 21.12 23.20
CA GLY A 113 9.80 22.28 23.16
C GLY A 113 10.86 22.27 22.04
N TRP A 114 10.92 21.23 21.21
CA TRP A 114 11.78 21.22 20.02
C TRP A 114 10.95 21.46 18.76
N ASN A 115 11.02 22.68 18.23
CA ASN A 115 10.54 22.99 16.88
C ASN A 115 11.53 22.41 15.87
N VAL A 116 11.42 21.12 15.57
CA VAL A 116 12.18 20.52 14.47
C VAL A 116 11.51 21.00 13.18
N HIS A 117 12.16 21.93 12.48
CA HIS A 117 11.79 22.24 11.10
C HIS A 117 11.99 20.96 10.29
N ASP A 118 10.88 20.39 9.81
CA ASP A 118 10.90 19.20 9.01
C ASP A 118 10.72 19.58 7.53
N THR A 119 11.51 18.96 6.68
CA THR A 119 11.46 19.18 5.24
C THR A 119 10.13 18.68 4.67
N GLU A 120 9.57 19.42 3.72
CA GLU A 120 8.42 18.95 2.95
C GLU A 120 8.86 17.84 2.00
N TRP A 121 8.13 16.74 1.99
CA TRP A 121 8.34 15.66 1.02
C TRP A 121 7.00 15.32 0.42
N SER A 122 7.00 14.87 -0.82
CA SER A 122 5.81 14.38 -1.50
C SER A 122 5.96 12.91 -1.86
N CYS A 123 4.85 12.25 -2.16
CA CYS A 123 4.88 10.88 -2.61
C CYS A 123 3.84 10.63 -3.70
N ALA A 124 4.24 9.87 -4.73
CA ALA A 124 3.36 9.28 -5.71
C ALA A 124 2.96 7.88 -5.29
N ILE A 125 1.71 7.53 -5.59
CA ILE A 125 1.22 6.16 -5.46
C ILE A 125 0.75 5.61 -6.79
N GLU A 126 1.09 4.36 -7.05
CA GLU A 126 0.62 3.57 -8.17
C GLU A 126 -0.02 2.29 -7.63
N SER A 127 -1.18 1.91 -8.15
CA SER A 127 -1.78 0.60 -7.86
C SER A 127 -1.45 -0.33 -9.02
N LEU A 128 -1.06 -1.56 -8.71
CA LEU A 128 -1.01 -2.57 -9.77
C LEU A 128 -2.45 -2.79 -10.27
N GLU A 129 -2.65 -2.70 -11.57
CA GLU A 129 -3.91 -2.98 -12.24
C GLU A 129 -3.97 -4.48 -12.45
N LEU A 130 -4.82 -5.13 -11.66
CA LEU A 130 -5.26 -6.47 -12.03
C LEU A 130 -6.30 -6.28 -13.11
N ILE A 131 -5.94 -6.66 -14.34
CA ILE A 131 -6.90 -6.84 -15.42
C ILE A 131 -8.02 -7.73 -14.86
N ASN A 132 -9.29 -7.35 -15.06
CA ASN A 132 -10.44 -8.14 -14.63
C ASN A 132 -10.31 -9.58 -15.15
N LEU A 133 -9.78 -10.47 -14.31
CA LEU A 133 -9.67 -11.88 -14.55
C LEU A 133 -11.05 -12.47 -14.26
N THR A 134 -11.83 -12.59 -15.33
CA THR A 134 -13.12 -13.28 -15.34
C THR A 134 -12.91 -14.76 -14.99
N ASN A 135 -13.73 -15.30 -14.09
CA ASN A 135 -13.90 -16.72 -13.68
C ASN A 135 -12.67 -17.61 -13.36
N GLU A 136 -11.47 -17.34 -13.87
CA GLU A 136 -10.24 -18.09 -13.64
C GLU A 136 -9.60 -17.82 -12.26
N ASN A 137 -10.05 -16.76 -11.56
CA ASN A 137 -9.50 -16.37 -10.26
C ASN A 137 -9.94 -17.22 -9.07
N GLN A 138 -11.07 -17.92 -9.16
CA GLN A 138 -11.41 -18.92 -8.14
C GLN A 138 -10.34 -20.02 -8.12
N ILE A 139 -9.89 -20.41 -9.33
CA ILE A 139 -8.85 -21.43 -9.52
C ILE A 139 -7.49 -20.90 -9.05
N LEU A 140 -7.17 -19.63 -9.29
CA LEU A 140 -5.90 -19.03 -8.84
C LEU A 140 -5.85 -18.78 -7.33
N LEU A 141 -6.97 -18.40 -6.68
CA LEU A 141 -7.05 -18.28 -5.22
C LEU A 141 -6.91 -19.65 -4.54
N ASP A 142 -7.55 -20.68 -5.08
CA ASP A 142 -7.39 -22.06 -4.61
C ASP A 142 -5.94 -22.57 -4.80
N GLN A 143 -5.25 -22.11 -5.86
CA GLN A 143 -3.84 -22.42 -6.11
C GLN A 143 -2.88 -21.69 -5.15
N VAL A 144 -3.19 -20.46 -4.75
CA VAL A 144 -2.36 -19.73 -3.78
C VAL A 144 -2.50 -20.31 -2.37
N GLU A 145 -3.73 -20.66 -1.94
CA GLU A 145 -3.93 -21.33 -0.65
C GLU A 145 -3.22 -22.69 -0.58
N THR A 146 -3.17 -23.44 -1.69
CA THR A 146 -2.44 -24.71 -1.74
C THR A 146 -0.92 -24.54 -1.71
N LEU A 147 -0.37 -23.49 -2.33
CA LEU A 147 1.07 -23.21 -2.26
C LEU A 147 1.54 -22.79 -0.86
N GLU A 148 0.73 -22.00 -0.13
CA GLU A 148 1.02 -21.65 1.27
C GLU A 148 0.98 -22.88 2.19
N GLN A 149 0.02 -23.78 1.98
CA GLN A 149 -0.06 -25.05 2.71
C GLN A 149 1.14 -25.96 2.43
N VAL A 150 1.57 -26.06 1.17
CA VAL A 150 2.75 -26.85 0.79
C VAL A 150 4.03 -26.28 1.40
N ALA A 151 4.20 -24.95 1.37
CA ALA A 151 5.36 -24.30 1.99
C ALA A 151 5.43 -24.57 3.51
N THR A 152 4.27 -24.58 4.18
CA THR A 152 4.16 -24.86 5.62
C THR A 152 4.49 -26.33 5.95
N ILE A 153 4.04 -27.28 5.12
CA ILE A 153 4.35 -28.71 5.29
C ILE A 153 5.85 -28.97 5.12
N ILE A 154 6.48 -28.35 4.11
CA ILE A 154 7.93 -28.50 3.87
C ILE A 154 8.74 -27.96 5.05
N GLN A 155 8.38 -26.80 5.62
CA GLN A 155 9.06 -26.26 6.81
C GLN A 155 8.96 -27.19 8.03
N ASN A 156 7.84 -27.91 8.19
CA ASN A 156 7.63 -28.82 9.32
C ASN A 156 8.23 -30.22 9.12
N GLN A 157 8.76 -30.54 7.93
CA GLN A 157 9.38 -31.83 7.63
C GLN A 157 10.91 -31.80 7.58
N ILE A 158 11.54 -30.65 7.81
CA ILE A 158 12.99 -30.57 8.00
C ILE A 158 13.25 -30.90 9.48
N PRO A 159 13.78 -32.09 9.83
CA PRO A 159 14.17 -32.36 11.21
C PRO A 159 15.25 -31.35 11.60
N GLU A 160 15.07 -30.70 12.76
CA GLU A 160 16.14 -29.93 13.38
C GLU A 160 17.31 -30.90 13.60
N GLY A 161 18.35 -30.75 12.79
CA GLY A 161 19.54 -31.58 12.88
C GLY A 161 20.27 -31.29 14.18
N ASP A 162 20.48 -32.35 14.96
CA ASP A 162 21.49 -32.44 16.02
C ASP A 162 22.91 -32.20 15.48
#